data_AF-C1FDE5-F1
#
_entry.id   AF-C1FDE5-F1
#
_cell.length_a   1.000
_cell.length_b   1.000
_cell.length_c   1.000
_cell.angle_alpha   90.00
_cell.angle_beta   90.00
_cell.angle_gamma   90.00
#
_symmetry.space_group_name_H-M   'P 1'
#
loop_
_entity.id
_entity.type
_entity.pdbx_description
1 polymer ?
#
loop_
_entity_poly.entity_id
_entity_poly.type
_entity_poly.pdbx_seq_one_letter_code
_entity_poly.pdbx_strand_id
1 'polypeptide(L)'
;MYSLLAHLKRRHRIVGTFLTFVPQNPSIHFSTGLAQKNSRGHKVDPNIPTEDLNKLIYRAKQRGFLELDILIGTWAECNLSSRSQGFWAEFSEILDEENPELFRWLTCQEQPPPRMTRNRAFISLHAYTSSLMRRKCDRETRALKGHHWVRGWDDPV
;
A
#
# COMPACT_ATOMS: atom_id res chain seq x y z
N MET A 1 22.84 -59.93 -25.67
CA MET A 1 23.53 -58.62 -25.78
C MET A 1 22.59 -57.53 -25.29
N TYR A 2 23.11 -56.59 -24.49
CA TYR A 2 22.48 -55.43 -23.80
C TYR A 2 21.66 -55.78 -22.54
N SER A 3 22.18 -55.70 -21.29
CA SER A 3 22.54 -54.54 -20.43
C SER A 3 21.36 -53.62 -20.12
N LEU A 4 21.06 -53.12 -18.92
CA LEU A 4 21.72 -53.06 -17.60
C LEU A 4 20.68 -52.41 -16.65
N LEU A 5 20.54 -52.86 -15.40
CA LEU A 5 20.57 -52.01 -14.18
C LEU A 5 20.06 -52.76 -12.96
N ALA A 6 21.02 -53.00 -12.06
CA ALA A 6 20.86 -53.75 -10.84
C ALA A 6 20.03 -53.03 -9.78
N HIS A 7 19.26 -53.88 -9.13
CA HIS A 7 18.35 -53.64 -8.04
C HIS A 7 19.11 -53.50 -6.71
N LEU A 8 18.73 -52.47 -5.95
CA LEU A 8 18.47 -52.48 -4.51
C LEU A 8 19.62 -52.59 -3.46
N LYS A 9 19.47 -51.66 -2.49
CA LYS A 9 19.36 -51.91 -1.04
C LYS A 9 20.59 -51.55 -0.20
N ARG A 10 20.44 -50.45 0.55
CA ARG A 10 20.90 -50.42 1.95
C ARG A 10 19.83 -49.81 2.83
N ARG A 11 19.28 -50.68 3.70
CA ARG A 11 18.48 -50.36 4.87
C ARG A 11 19.33 -49.50 5.83
N HIS A 12 18.72 -48.61 6.61
CA HIS A 12 18.67 -48.75 8.07
C HIS A 12 17.68 -47.74 8.68
N ARG A 13 16.81 -48.29 9.52
CA ARG A 13 15.79 -47.71 10.39
C ARG A 13 16.47 -47.14 11.63
N ILE A 14 16.08 -45.95 12.10
CA ILE A 14 16.15 -45.51 13.51
C ILE A 14 15.19 -44.31 13.73
N VAL A 15 14.20 -44.55 14.61
CA VAL A 15 13.71 -43.69 15.71
C VAL A 15 13.53 -42.20 15.37
N GLY A 16 12.32 -41.68 15.22
CA GLY A 16 11.35 -41.52 16.31
C GLY A 16 11.65 -40.22 17.07
N THR A 17 11.14 -39.08 16.60
CA THR A 17 10.86 -37.89 17.42
C THR A 17 9.89 -37.01 16.64
N PHE A 18 8.63 -37.03 17.08
CA PHE A 18 7.67 -35.97 16.79
C PHE A 18 8.25 -34.69 17.40
N LEU A 19 8.76 -33.78 16.56
CA LEU A 19 8.93 -32.38 16.95
C LEU A 19 7.99 -31.57 16.06
N THR A 20 6.79 -31.35 16.59
CA THR A 20 5.98 -30.21 16.20
C THR A 20 6.79 -28.97 16.52
N PHE A 21 7.44 -28.38 15.51
CA PHE A 21 7.92 -27.02 15.62
C PHE A 21 6.69 -26.10 15.57
N VAL A 22 6.01 -26.00 16.70
CA VAL A 22 5.12 -24.89 17.03
C VAL A 22 6.06 -23.74 17.36
N PRO A 23 6.18 -22.70 16.51
CA PRO A 23 6.80 -21.47 16.97
C PRO A 23 5.89 -20.91 18.07
N GLN A 24 6.36 -21.03 19.31
CA GLN A 24 5.84 -20.30 20.46
C GLN A 24 5.96 -18.82 20.10
N ASN A 25 4.84 -18.21 19.73
CA ASN A 25 4.68 -16.77 19.57
C ASN A 25 4.65 -16.17 20.98
N PRO A 26 5.74 -15.55 21.47
CA PRO A 26 5.68 -14.85 22.73
C PRO A 26 5.12 -13.48 22.42
N SER A 27 3.80 -13.34 22.61
CA SER A 27 3.16 -12.06 22.87
C SER A 27 3.38 -11.02 21.77
N ILE A 28 2.53 -11.04 20.74
CA ILE A 28 2.22 -9.81 20.01
C ILE A 28 1.50 -8.90 21.01
N HIS A 29 2.29 -8.16 21.79
CA HIS A 29 1.84 -6.88 22.31
C HIS A 29 1.53 -6.03 21.09
N PHE A 30 0.24 -5.79 20.84
CA PHE A 30 -0.21 -4.65 20.06
C PHE A 30 0.22 -3.39 20.82
N SER A 31 1.49 -3.04 20.70
CA SER A 31 1.98 -1.72 21.03
C SER A 31 1.52 -0.82 19.89
N THR A 32 0.60 0.08 20.21
CA THR A 32 0.26 1.27 19.44
C THR A 32 1.54 2.10 19.28
N GLY A 33 2.37 1.71 18.33
CA GLY A 33 3.68 2.29 18.05
C GLY A 33 3.49 3.54 17.21
N LEU A 34 3.26 4.65 17.89
CA LEU A 34 3.35 6.00 17.34
C LEU A 34 4.63 6.15 16.52
N ALA A 35 4.46 6.64 15.29
CA ALA A 35 5.40 7.45 14.54
C ALA A 35 6.90 7.15 14.80
N GLN A 36 7.50 6.34 13.92
CA GLN A 36 8.94 6.42 13.71
C GLN A 36 9.28 7.84 13.24
N LYS A 37 9.65 8.71 14.19
CA LYS A 37 10.25 10.01 13.92
C LYS A 37 11.56 9.76 13.20
N ASN A 38 11.53 9.89 11.89
CA ASN A 38 12.74 9.89 11.09
C ASN A 38 13.44 11.22 11.35
N SER A 39 14.39 11.21 12.29
CA SER A 39 15.19 12.36 12.73
C SER A 39 16.20 12.80 11.68
N ARG A 40 15.72 13.17 10.48
CA ARG A 40 16.42 14.15 9.66
C ARG A 40 15.68 15.44 9.92
N GLY A 41 16.24 16.29 10.78
CA GLY A 41 15.69 17.60 11.10
C GLY A 41 15.57 18.43 9.83
N HIS A 42 14.45 18.29 9.14
CA HIS A 42 14.02 19.23 8.14
C HIS A 42 13.62 20.46 8.95
N LYS A 43 14.48 21.49 8.96
CA LYS A 43 14.13 22.79 9.54
C LYS A 43 12.95 23.31 8.71
N VAL A 44 11.74 23.07 9.19
CA VAL A 44 10.53 23.69 8.66
C VAL A 44 10.75 25.18 8.79
N ASP A 45 10.68 25.90 7.67
CA ASP A 45 10.81 27.36 7.67
C ASP A 45 9.78 27.95 8.65
N PRO A 46 10.22 28.72 9.66
CA PRO A 46 9.35 29.22 10.73
C PRO A 46 8.24 30.15 10.23
N ASN A 47 8.27 30.59 8.97
CA ASN A 47 7.26 31.46 8.38
C ASN A 47 6.20 30.71 7.55
N ILE A 48 6.23 29.37 7.54
CA ILE A 48 5.20 28.55 6.94
C ILE A 48 3.96 28.54 7.87
N PRO A 49 2.76 28.91 7.40
CA PRO A 49 1.54 28.76 8.20
C PRO A 49 1.30 27.27 8.49
N THR A 50 1.74 26.81 9.66
CA THR A 50 1.57 25.43 10.13
C THR A 50 0.10 25.02 10.21
N GLU A 51 -0.80 25.99 10.36
CA GLU A 51 -2.24 25.78 10.36
C GLU A 51 -2.75 25.22 9.03
N ASP A 52 -2.22 25.68 7.90
CA ASP A 52 -2.70 25.27 6.59
C ASP A 52 -2.23 23.85 6.24
N LEU A 53 -1.03 23.48 6.67
CA LEU A 53 -0.55 22.10 6.58
C LEU A 53 -1.45 21.14 7.37
N ASN A 54 -1.75 21.49 8.62
CA ASN A 54 -2.56 20.65 9.49
C ASN A 54 -3.98 20.48 8.93
N LYS A 55 -4.58 21.54 8.38
CA LYS A 55 -5.87 21.46 7.69
C LYS A 55 -5.82 20.54 6.48
N LEU A 56 -4.78 20.61 5.64
CA LEU A 56 -4.63 19.73 4.48
C LEU A 56 -4.48 18.27 4.88
N ILE A 57 -3.66 17.97 5.88
CA ILE A 57 -3.48 16.60 6.40
C ILE A 57 -4.79 16.09 7.01
N TYR A 58 -5.52 16.94 7.74
CA TYR A 58 -6.82 16.57 8.31
C TYR A 58 -7.84 16.25 7.22
N ARG A 59 -8.00 17.13 6.21
CA ARG A 59 -8.88 16.90 5.06
C ARG A 59 -8.53 15.60 4.31
N ALA A 60 -7.24 15.30 4.16
CA ALA A 60 -6.78 14.08 3.50
C ALA A 60 -7.17 12.78 4.23
N LYS A 61 -7.51 12.85 5.52
CA LYS A 61 -7.85 11.70 6.37
C LYS A 61 -9.34 11.59 6.71
N GLN A 62 -10.17 12.51 6.25
CA GLN A 62 -11.57 12.64 6.68
C GLN A 62 -12.51 12.67 5.47
N ARG A 63 -12.28 11.78 4.51
CA ARG A 63 -13.05 11.71 3.27
C ARG A 63 -14.23 10.73 3.36
N GLY A 64 -14.24 9.83 4.34
CA GLY A 64 -15.30 8.82 4.50
C GLY A 64 -15.09 7.56 3.66
N PHE A 65 -13.97 7.48 2.93
CA PHE A 65 -13.46 6.29 2.25
C PHE A 65 -12.18 5.89 2.95
N LEU A 66 -12.24 4.84 3.77
CA LEU A 66 -11.10 4.42 4.59
C LEU A 66 -9.86 4.12 3.74
N GLU A 67 -10.05 3.57 2.55
CA GLU A 67 -8.99 3.29 1.59
C GLU A 67 -8.29 4.58 1.15
N LEU A 68 -9.05 5.63 0.81
CA LEU A 68 -8.48 6.92 0.44
C LEU A 68 -7.82 7.60 1.63
N ASP A 69 -8.44 7.55 2.81
CA ASP A 69 -7.92 8.15 4.03
C ASP A 69 -6.55 7.54 4.38
N ILE A 70 -6.39 6.22 4.21
CA ILE A 70 -5.10 5.53 4.39
C ILE A 70 -4.12 5.92 3.29
N LEU A 71 -4.52 5.88 2.01
CA LEU A 71 -3.63 6.15 0.88
C LEU A 71 -3.10 7.59 0.89
N ILE A 72 -4.01 8.55 0.94
CA ILE A 72 -3.70 9.98 0.83
C ILE A 72 -3.18 10.50 2.16
N GLY A 73 -3.83 10.15 3.28
CA GLY A 73 -3.43 10.61 4.61
C GLY A 73 -2.01 10.21 4.98
N THR A 74 -1.65 8.94 4.81
CA THR A 74 -0.28 8.46 5.09
C THR A 74 0.76 9.15 4.21
N TRP A 75 0.44 9.34 2.92
CA TRP A 75 1.34 10.02 2.01
C TRP A 75 1.52 11.51 2.39
N ALA A 76 0.43 12.19 2.73
CA ALA A 76 0.40 13.60 3.08
C ALA A 76 1.28 13.88 4.32
N GLU A 77 1.14 13.09 5.38
CA GLU A 77 1.94 13.22 6.60
C GLU A 77 3.44 13.10 6.36
N CYS A 78 3.83 12.18 5.48
CA CYS A 78 5.24 11.89 5.21
C CYS A 78 5.88 12.89 4.24
N ASN A 79 5.10 13.54 3.39
CA ASN A 79 5.63 14.32 2.27
C ASN A 79 5.39 15.82 2.38
N LEU A 80 4.20 16.28 2.82
CA LEU A 80 3.79 17.69 2.69
C LEU A 80 4.65 18.65 3.51
N SER A 81 5.16 18.22 4.68
CA SER A 81 6.02 19.04 5.55
C SER A 81 7.33 19.48 4.90
N SER A 82 7.78 18.76 3.86
CA SER A 82 9.01 19.05 3.10
C SER A 82 8.77 19.77 1.76
N ARG A 83 7.52 20.15 1.47
CA ARG A 83 7.10 20.73 0.18
C ARG A 83 6.77 22.21 0.33
N SER A 84 6.86 22.93 -0.79
CA SER A 84 6.55 24.37 -0.88
C SER A 84 5.04 24.64 -0.88
N GLN A 85 4.64 25.87 -0.54
CA GLN A 85 3.24 26.33 -0.58
C GLN A 85 2.55 26.10 -1.94
N GLY A 86 3.24 26.33 -3.07
CA GLY A 86 2.66 26.05 -4.39
C GLY A 86 2.28 24.57 -4.59
N PHE A 87 3.03 23.65 -3.97
CA PHE A 87 2.70 22.22 -3.99
C PHE A 87 1.52 21.90 -3.07
N TRP A 88 1.33 22.68 -2.00
CA TRP A 88 0.16 22.54 -1.13
C TRP A 88 -1.11 23.01 -1.83
N ALA A 89 -1.04 24.07 -2.64
CA ALA A 89 -2.15 24.49 -3.49
C ALA A 89 -2.52 23.40 -4.51
N GLU A 90 -1.55 22.85 -5.22
CA GLU A 90 -1.75 21.70 -6.11
C GLU A 90 -2.34 20.50 -5.36
N PHE A 91 -1.90 20.23 -4.13
CA PHE A 91 -2.47 19.16 -3.32
C PHE A 91 -3.91 19.47 -2.88
N SER A 92 -4.23 20.72 -2.56
CA SER A 92 -5.59 21.15 -2.23
C SER A 92 -6.54 20.89 -3.40
N GLU A 93 -6.12 21.16 -4.64
CA GLU A 93 -6.94 20.86 -5.83
C GLU A 93 -7.32 19.37 -5.91
N ILE A 94 -6.41 18.46 -5.50
CA ILE A 94 -6.71 17.01 -5.42
C ILE A 94 -7.75 16.71 -4.35
N LEU A 95 -7.71 17.44 -3.24
CA LEU A 95 -8.67 17.29 -2.14
C LEU A 95 -10.07 17.81 -2.46
N ASP A 96 -10.21 18.63 -3.50
CA ASP A 96 -11.49 19.17 -3.97
C ASP A 96 -12.21 18.23 -4.97
N GLU A 97 -11.54 17.17 -5.43
CA GLU A 97 -12.14 16.16 -6.30
C GLU A 97 -13.06 15.21 -5.53
N GLU A 98 -14.02 14.62 -6.23
CA GLU A 98 -14.93 13.61 -5.67
C GLU A 98 -14.22 12.29 -5.35
N ASN A 99 -14.66 11.60 -4.29
CA ASN A 99 -14.01 10.39 -3.79
C ASN A 99 -14.02 9.22 -4.81
N PRO A 100 -15.16 8.87 -5.46
CA PRO A 100 -15.19 7.73 -6.38
C PRO A 100 -14.25 7.90 -7.59
N GLU A 101 -14.20 9.11 -8.14
CA GLU A 101 -13.33 9.52 -9.25
C GLU A 101 -11.87 9.42 -8.83
N LEU A 102 -11.52 10.05 -7.70
CA LEU A 102 -10.17 10.05 -7.20
C LEU A 102 -9.68 8.63 -6.90
N PHE A 103 -10.53 7.77 -6.34
CA PHE A 103 -10.22 6.37 -6.11
C PHE A 103 -9.95 5.63 -7.44
N ARG A 104 -10.81 5.78 -8.44
CA ARG A 104 -10.61 5.16 -9.76
C ARG A 104 -9.30 5.58 -10.41
N TRP A 105 -8.94 6.86 -10.32
CA TRP A 105 -7.69 7.36 -10.88
C TRP A 105 -6.45 6.85 -10.14
N LEU A 106 -6.45 6.91 -8.80
CA LEU A 106 -5.31 6.47 -7.98
C LEU A 106 -5.05 4.97 -8.08
N THR A 107 -6.09 4.18 -8.31
CA THR A 107 -6.01 2.72 -8.46
C THR A 107 -5.83 2.28 -9.93
N CYS A 108 -5.64 3.23 -10.84
CA CYS A 108 -5.48 3.01 -12.29
C CYS A 108 -6.66 2.28 -12.95
N GLN A 109 -7.87 2.35 -12.37
CA GLN A 109 -9.09 1.82 -12.99
C GLN A 109 -9.56 2.71 -14.15
N GLU A 110 -9.29 4.01 -14.06
CA GLU A 110 -9.64 5.00 -15.07
C GLU A 110 -8.51 6.01 -15.25
N GLN A 111 -8.41 6.59 -16.45
CA GLN A 111 -7.42 7.64 -16.70
C GLN A 111 -7.86 8.97 -16.07
N PRO A 112 -6.97 9.65 -15.32
CA PRO A 112 -7.27 10.96 -14.77
C PRO A 112 -7.42 12.01 -15.88
N PRO A 113 -8.24 13.06 -15.67
CA PRO A 113 -8.38 14.15 -16.60
C PRO A 113 -7.09 14.96 -16.75
N PRO A 114 -6.87 15.68 -17.86
CA PRO A 114 -5.61 16.39 -18.13
C PRO A 114 -5.19 17.40 -17.06
N ARG A 115 -6.14 18.01 -16.33
CA ARG A 115 -5.85 18.89 -15.18
C ARG A 115 -5.06 18.16 -14.10
N MET A 116 -5.44 16.92 -13.84
CA MET A 116 -4.91 16.10 -12.76
C MET A 116 -3.61 15.42 -13.18
N THR A 117 -3.50 15.02 -14.45
CA THR A 117 -2.25 14.47 -15.01
C THR A 117 -1.09 15.47 -14.98
N ARG A 118 -1.37 16.77 -15.04
CA ARG A 118 -0.35 17.84 -15.00
C ARG A 118 0.01 18.27 -13.57
N ASN A 119 -0.82 17.94 -12.59
CA ASN A 119 -0.62 18.32 -11.20
C ASN A 119 0.53 17.49 -10.58
N ARG A 120 1.55 18.16 -10.03
CA ARG A 120 2.78 17.50 -9.54
C ARG A 120 2.52 16.74 -8.25
N ALA A 121 1.63 17.27 -7.40
CA ALA A 121 1.20 16.57 -6.19
C ALA A 121 0.49 15.26 -6.57
N PHE A 122 -0.36 15.27 -7.59
CA PHE A 122 -1.05 14.07 -8.05
C PHE A 122 -0.09 13.05 -8.64
N ILE A 123 0.86 13.47 -9.49
CA ILE A 123 1.88 12.56 -10.05
C ILE A 123 2.65 11.87 -8.92
N SER A 124 3.05 12.63 -7.89
CA SER A 124 3.79 12.08 -6.75
C SER A 124 2.95 11.13 -5.90
N LEU A 125 1.68 11.45 -5.68
CA LEU A 125 0.74 10.60 -4.94
C LEU A 125 0.42 9.32 -5.71
N HIS A 126 0.13 9.42 -7.00
CA HIS A 126 -0.16 8.30 -7.88
C HIS A 126 1.03 7.32 -7.96
N ALA A 127 2.26 7.84 -8.05
CA ALA A 127 3.47 7.02 -8.01
C ALA A 127 3.62 6.27 -6.67
N TYR A 128 3.31 6.94 -5.55
CA TYR A 128 3.29 6.30 -4.23
C TYR A 128 2.24 5.18 -4.16
N THR A 129 1.00 5.44 -4.58
CA THR A 129 -0.08 4.44 -4.59
C THR A 129 0.28 3.25 -5.47
N SER A 130 0.81 3.49 -6.66
CA SER A 130 1.27 2.44 -7.58
C SER A 130 2.35 1.57 -6.94
N SER A 131 3.31 2.17 -6.24
CA SER A 131 4.36 1.46 -5.51
C SER A 131 3.80 0.65 -4.33
N LEU A 132 2.90 1.25 -3.56
CA LEU A 132 2.26 0.64 -2.41
C LEU A 132 1.44 -0.61 -2.81
N MET A 133 0.63 -0.50 -3.87
CA MET A 133 -0.14 -1.60 -4.42
C MET A 133 0.79 -2.71 -4.91
N ARG A 134 1.85 -2.39 -5.66
CA ARG A 134 2.82 -3.41 -6.11
C ARG A 134 3.46 -4.17 -4.94
N ARG A 135 3.75 -3.48 -3.83
CA ARG A 135 4.37 -4.06 -2.64
C ARG A 135 3.39 -4.90 -1.81
N LYS A 136 2.12 -4.48 -1.69
CA LYS A 136 1.13 -5.11 -0.81
C LYS A 136 0.27 -6.17 -1.51
N CYS A 137 0.11 -6.10 -2.82
CA CYS A 137 -0.60 -7.10 -3.60
C CYS A 137 0.37 -8.24 -3.96
N ASP A 138 0.23 -9.37 -3.27
CA ASP A 138 0.92 -10.60 -3.66
C ASP A 138 0.58 -10.98 -5.11
N ARG A 139 1.56 -11.53 -5.83
CA ARG A 139 1.43 -11.73 -7.28
C ARG A 139 0.63 -12.97 -7.62
N GLU A 140 0.67 -13.97 -6.74
CA GLU A 140 0.01 -15.27 -6.94
C GLU A 140 -1.50 -15.19 -6.72
N THR A 141 -1.94 -14.26 -5.87
CA THR A 141 -3.35 -14.03 -5.53
C THR A 141 -4.07 -13.06 -6.48
N ARG A 142 -3.39 -12.52 -7.51
CA ARG A 142 -4.02 -11.60 -8.46
C ARG A 142 -4.96 -12.34 -9.40
N ALA A 143 -6.15 -11.78 -9.59
CA ALA A 143 -7.02 -12.21 -10.67
C ALA A 143 -6.31 -12.08 -12.02
N LEU A 144 -6.45 -13.10 -12.87
CA LEU A 144 -6.00 -13.05 -14.25
C LEU A 144 -6.70 -11.91 -14.98
N LYS A 145 -5.98 -11.18 -15.85
CA LYS A 145 -6.54 -10.05 -16.59
C LYS A 145 -7.75 -10.52 -17.42
N GLY A 146 -8.91 -9.90 -17.21
CA GLY A 146 -10.16 -10.27 -17.88
C GLY A 146 -11.03 -11.28 -17.14
N HIS A 147 -10.60 -11.78 -15.98
CA HIS A 147 -11.45 -12.58 -15.09
C HIS A 147 -12.08 -11.69 -14.00
N HIS A 148 -13.36 -11.93 -13.70
CA HIS A 148 -14.04 -11.30 -12.57
C HIS A 148 -13.43 -11.78 -11.25
N TRP A 149 -13.47 -10.92 -10.22
CA TRP A 149 -13.00 -11.28 -8.88
C TRP A 149 -13.93 -12.32 -8.26
N VAL A 150 -13.46 -13.57 -8.19
CA VAL A 150 -13.96 -14.72 -7.40
C VAL A 150 -15.36 -15.26 -7.76
N ARG A 151 -15.41 -16.59 -7.97
CA ARG A 151 -16.60 -17.45 -8.00
C ARG A 151 -17.56 -17.12 -6.84
N GLY A 152 -18.82 -16.82 -7.13
CA GLY A 152 -19.88 -16.96 -6.11
C GLY A 152 -20.93 -15.83 -6.02
N TRP A 153 -20.80 -14.73 -6.76
CA TRP A 153 -21.89 -13.72 -6.83
C TRP A 153 -22.80 -13.90 -8.05
N ASP A 154 -22.22 -14.36 -9.16
CA ASP A 154 -22.93 -14.67 -10.42
C ASP A 154 -22.93 -16.18 -10.74
N ASP A 155 -22.49 -17.03 -9.80
CA ASP A 155 -22.53 -18.48 -9.98
C ASP A 155 -23.99 -18.95 -9.88
N PRO A 156 -24.55 -19.66 -10.87
CA PRO A 156 -25.90 -20.20 -10.77
C PRO A 156 -25.95 -21.23 -9.64
N VAL A 157 -26.97 -21.09 -8.78
CA VAL A 157 -27.28 -21.96 -7.63
C VAL A 157 -27.67 -23.37 -8.08
#